data_AF-A0A384AK89-F1
#
_entry.id   AF-A0A384AK89-F1
#
_cell.length_a   1.000
_cell.length_b   1.000
_cell.length_c   1.000
_cell.angle_alpha   90.00
_cell.angle_beta   90.00
_cell.angle_gamma   90.00
#
_symmetry.space_group_name_H-M   'P 1'
#
loop_
_entity.id
_entity.type
_entity.pdbx_description
1 polymer ?
#
loop_
_entity_poly.entity_id
_entity_poly.type
_entity_poly.pdbx_seq_one_letter_code
_entity_poly.pdbx_strand_id
1 'polypeptide(L)'
;MAGMSTLSEAFSRASYYQWALEHLRSHPEALEALGTPLNVHYLRLTDKYNFVDIADAKLKIPVSGPRSEGHLYVSSSRDAPFKRWNLQEVFLELKDGQQIPLFKPSGENSNELKKE
;
A
#
# COMPACT_ATOMS: atom_id res chain seq x y z
N MET A 1 33.29 3.17 -7.32
CA MET A 1 32.39 2.35 -6.47
C MET A 1 30.99 2.45 -7.06
N ALA A 2 30.48 1.39 -7.67
CA ALA A 2 29.09 1.35 -8.12
C ALA A 2 28.20 1.16 -6.89
N GLY A 3 27.27 2.07 -6.63
CA GLY A 3 26.35 1.98 -5.51
C GLY A 3 25.47 0.74 -5.66
N MET A 4 25.60 -0.22 -4.75
CA MET A 4 24.66 -1.34 -4.65
C MET A 4 23.33 -0.76 -4.19
N SER A 5 22.36 -0.62 -5.10
CA SER A 5 20.99 -0.28 -4.71
C SER A 5 20.48 -1.38 -3.78
N THR A 6 20.03 -0.99 -2.59
CA THR A 6 19.41 -1.92 -1.66
C THR A 6 18.12 -2.49 -2.28
N LEU A 7 17.73 -3.70 -1.87
CA LEU A 7 16.49 -4.31 -2.38
C LEU A 7 15.26 -3.47 -2.00
N SER A 8 15.28 -2.74 -0.87
CA SER A 8 14.25 -1.77 -0.50
C SER A 8 14.16 -0.59 -1.47
N GLU A 9 15.29 -0.09 -1.98
CA GLU A 9 15.31 0.93 -3.04
C GLU A 9 14.81 0.39 -4.38
N ALA A 10 14.95 -0.91 -4.64
CA ALA A 10 14.36 -1.53 -5.82
C ALA A 10 12.83 -1.58 -5.72
N PHE A 11 12.29 -1.94 -4.56
CA PHE A 11 10.84 -1.96 -4.31
C PHE A 11 10.21 -0.57 -4.32
N SER A 12 10.92 0.47 -3.86
CA SER A 12 10.39 1.84 -3.89
C SER A 12 10.14 2.36 -5.31
N ARG A 13 10.74 1.73 -6.32
CA ARG A 13 10.50 2.01 -7.75
C ARG A 13 9.40 1.14 -8.37
N ALA A 14 8.86 0.17 -7.66
CA ALA A 14 7.77 -0.68 -8.17
C ALA A 14 6.45 0.10 -8.21
N SER A 15 5.64 -0.13 -9.26
CA SER A 15 4.40 0.64 -9.49
C SER A 15 3.39 0.51 -8.34
N TYR A 16 3.23 -0.68 -7.76
CA TYR A 16 2.33 -0.88 -6.61
C TYR A 16 2.75 -0.08 -5.38
N TYR A 17 4.05 0.12 -5.17
CA TYR A 17 4.57 0.91 -4.06
C TYR A 17 4.28 2.39 -4.28
N GLN A 18 4.57 2.88 -5.49
CA GLN A 18 4.38 4.28 -5.85
C GLN A 18 2.89 4.67 -5.82
N TRP A 19 2.01 3.85 -6.38
CA TRP A 19 0.56 4.13 -6.37
C TRP A 19 -0.04 4.08 -4.98
N ALA A 20 0.40 3.17 -4.12
CA ALA A 20 -0.08 3.15 -2.74
C ALA A 20 0.25 4.46 -2.00
N LEU A 21 1.46 5.01 -2.20
CA LEU A 21 1.83 6.30 -1.65
C LEU A 21 1.05 7.47 -2.25
N GLU A 22 0.70 7.39 -3.53
CA GLU A 22 -0.15 8.39 -4.19
C GLU A 22 -1.56 8.39 -3.60
N HIS A 23 -2.16 7.22 -3.39
CA HIS A 23 -3.45 7.08 -2.70
C HIS A 23 -3.38 7.65 -1.28
N LEU A 24 -2.35 7.32 -0.50
CA LEU A 24 -2.16 7.87 0.85
C LEU A 24 -2.07 9.41 0.83
N ARG A 25 -1.28 9.98 -0.08
CA ARG A 25 -1.07 11.43 -0.18
C ARG A 25 -2.30 12.19 -0.68
N SER A 26 -3.22 11.50 -1.34
CA SER A 26 -4.42 12.10 -1.92
C SER A 26 -5.67 11.90 -1.05
N HIS A 27 -5.53 11.24 0.12
CA HIS A 27 -6.66 10.87 0.97
C HIS A 27 -6.78 11.79 2.20
N PRO A 28 -7.76 12.70 2.26
CA PRO A 28 -7.86 13.71 3.33
C PRO A 28 -7.90 13.11 4.73
N GLU A 29 -8.72 12.08 4.96
CA GLU A 29 -8.88 11.44 6.27
C GLU A 29 -7.54 10.86 6.78
N ALA A 30 -6.75 10.26 5.89
CA ALA A 30 -5.45 9.70 6.24
C ALA A 30 -4.43 10.80 6.55
N LEU A 31 -4.46 11.92 5.81
CA LEU A 31 -3.64 13.09 6.09
C LEU A 31 -4.02 13.76 7.41
N GLU A 32 -5.31 13.81 7.74
CA GLU A 32 -5.77 14.33 9.04
C GLU A 32 -5.34 13.42 10.19
N ALA A 33 -5.38 12.10 10.01
CA ALA A 33 -4.99 11.13 11.01
C ALA A 33 -3.47 11.11 11.28
N LEU A 34 -2.64 11.11 10.22
CA LEU A 34 -1.18 11.09 10.36
C LEU A 34 -0.59 12.49 10.61
N GLY A 35 -1.21 13.53 10.06
CA GLY A 35 -0.67 14.87 9.96
C GLY A 35 0.30 15.04 8.78
N THR A 36 0.66 16.29 8.48
CA THR A 36 1.63 16.65 7.44
C THR A 36 2.83 17.41 8.06
N PRO A 37 4.06 17.20 7.56
CA PRO A 37 4.45 16.36 6.43
C PRO A 37 4.43 14.85 6.75
N LEU A 38 4.17 14.04 5.71
CA LEU A 38 4.27 12.59 5.78
C LEU A 38 5.72 12.12 5.62
N ASN A 39 6.13 11.15 6.43
CA ASN A 39 7.39 10.44 6.33
C ASN A 39 7.11 8.99 5.92
N VAL A 40 7.83 8.51 4.91
CA VAL A 40 7.80 7.11 4.46
C VAL A 40 9.13 6.48 4.82
N HIS A 41 9.08 5.42 5.62
CA HIS A 41 10.29 4.77 6.14
C HIS A 41 10.71 3.60 5.27
N TYR A 42 11.94 3.12 5.49
CA TYR A 42 12.44 1.95 4.78
C TYR A 42 11.58 0.71 5.03
N LEU A 43 11.25 0.02 3.94
CA LEU A 43 10.55 -1.26 3.98
C LEU A 43 11.42 -2.30 4.71
N ARG A 44 10.86 -2.92 5.75
CA ARG A 44 11.53 -4.00 6.49
C ARG A 44 11.38 -5.31 5.72
N LEU A 45 12.39 -5.66 4.93
CA LEU A 45 12.37 -6.84 4.05
C LEU A 45 12.21 -8.18 4.79
N THR A 46 12.59 -8.23 6.07
CA THR A 46 12.44 -9.43 6.91
C THR A 46 11.05 -9.54 7.56
N ASP A 47 10.17 -8.56 7.37
CA ASP A 47 8.80 -8.64 7.87
C ASP A 47 8.05 -9.72 7.09
N LYS A 48 7.45 -10.68 7.81
CA LYS A 48 6.71 -11.81 7.24
C LYS A 48 5.51 -11.40 6.38
N TYR A 49 5.00 -10.18 6.55
CA TYR A 49 3.93 -9.66 5.71
C TYR A 49 4.45 -9.26 4.33
N ASN A 50 5.71 -8.80 4.25
CA ASN A 50 6.31 -8.37 3.00
C ASN A 50 6.59 -9.59 2.13
N PHE A 51 5.85 -9.69 1.03
CA PHE A 51 5.92 -10.80 0.10
C PHE A 51 5.79 -10.26 -1.31
N VAL A 52 6.72 -10.61 -2.19
CA VAL A 52 6.60 -10.32 -3.62
C VAL A 52 7.08 -11.54 -4.37
N ASP A 53 6.20 -12.10 -5.20
CA ASP A 53 6.55 -13.17 -6.12
C ASP A 53 6.27 -12.76 -7.59
N ILE A 54 6.12 -13.76 -8.45
CA ILE A 54 5.91 -13.54 -9.86
C ILE A 54 4.53 -12.96 -10.20
N ALA A 55 3.50 -13.14 -9.38
CA ALA A 55 2.12 -12.76 -9.68
C ALA A 55 1.50 -11.87 -8.59
N ASP A 56 1.98 -11.92 -7.36
CA ASP A 56 1.43 -11.24 -6.20
C ASP A 56 2.47 -10.39 -5.48
N ALA A 57 2.01 -9.26 -4.94
CA ALA A 57 2.81 -8.35 -4.14
C ALA A 57 1.99 -7.86 -2.95
N LYS A 58 2.50 -8.11 -1.74
CA LYS A 58 1.97 -7.62 -0.47
C LYS A 58 3.06 -6.87 0.26
N LEU A 59 2.79 -5.62 0.61
CA LEU A 59 3.72 -4.77 1.34
C LEU A 59 3.08 -4.16 2.58
N LYS A 60 3.91 -3.99 3.60
CA LYS A 60 3.67 -3.26 4.84
C LYS A 60 4.71 -2.14 4.92
N ILE A 61 4.33 -0.97 4.44
CA ILE A 61 5.22 0.19 4.33
C ILE A 61 5.03 1.05 5.59
N PRO A 62 6.06 1.22 6.44
CA PRO A 62 5.91 2.04 7.64
C PRO A 62 5.84 3.53 7.25
N VAL A 63 4.85 4.24 7.81
CA VAL A 63 4.60 5.66 7.56
C VAL A 63 4.36 6.41 8.87
N SER A 64 4.73 7.68 8.91
CA SER A 64 4.45 8.53 10.08
C SER A 64 4.20 9.98 9.70
N GLY A 65 3.52 10.71 10.57
CA GLY A 65 3.41 12.15 10.56
C GLY A 65 3.43 12.70 11.98
N PRO A 66 3.24 14.03 12.16
CA PRO A 66 3.31 14.66 13.48
C PRO A 66 2.21 14.22 14.47
N ARG A 67 1.08 13.70 13.98
CA ARG A 67 -0.06 13.29 14.82
C ARG A 67 -0.01 11.81 15.19
N SER A 68 0.36 10.96 14.23
CA SER A 68 0.38 9.52 14.43
C SER A 68 1.37 8.82 13.50
N GLU A 69 1.54 7.53 13.74
CA GLU A 69 2.31 6.62 12.91
C GLU A 69 1.49 5.35 12.63
N GLY A 70 1.92 4.61 11.61
CA GLY A 70 1.21 3.43 11.19
C GLY A 70 1.90 2.69 10.06
N HIS A 71 1.15 1.81 9.42
CA HIS A 71 1.61 1.04 8.28
C HIS A 71 0.60 1.14 7.15
N LEU A 72 1.12 1.43 5.97
CA LEU A 72 0.37 1.35 4.73
C LEU A 72 0.46 -0.09 4.23
N TYR A 73 -0.67 -0.76 4.21
CA TYR A 73 -0.80 -2.11 3.67
C TYR A 73 -1.22 -2.03 2.21
N VAL A 74 -0.52 -2.78 1.37
CA VAL A 74 -0.70 -2.80 -0.07
C VAL A 74 -0.83 -4.23 -0.53
N SER A 75 -1.84 -4.51 -1.36
CA SER A 75 -1.99 -5.76 -2.10
C SER A 75 -2.08 -5.45 -3.59
N SER A 76 -1.34 -6.18 -4.41
CA SER A 76 -1.34 -6.04 -5.86
C SER A 76 -1.11 -7.39 -6.51
N SER A 77 -1.70 -7.60 -7.68
CA SER A 77 -1.53 -8.82 -8.46
C SER A 77 -1.36 -8.51 -9.95
N ARG A 78 -0.88 -9.47 -10.73
CA ARG A 78 -0.81 -9.40 -12.20
C ARG A 78 -1.06 -10.75 -12.82
N ASP A 79 -1.69 -10.77 -13.99
CA ASP A 79 -2.14 -12.02 -14.63
C ASP A 79 -1.01 -12.86 -15.23
N ALA A 80 0.15 -12.25 -15.50
CA ALA A 80 1.30 -12.95 -16.05
C ALA A 80 2.62 -12.24 -15.72
N PRO A 81 3.75 -12.97 -15.78
CA PRO A 81 5.07 -12.35 -15.73
C PRO A 81 5.15 -11.25 -16.80
N PHE A 82 5.68 -10.08 -16.45
CA PHE A 82 5.80 -8.89 -17.32
C PHE A 82 4.51 -8.13 -17.64
N LYS A 83 3.34 -8.55 -17.14
CA LYS A 83 2.15 -7.69 -17.15
C LYS A 83 2.26 -6.60 -16.08
N ARG A 84 1.49 -5.52 -16.28
CA ARG A 84 1.36 -4.44 -15.30
C ARG A 84 0.72 -4.98 -14.03
N TRP A 85 1.25 -4.53 -12.89
CA TRP A 85 0.64 -4.76 -11.58
C TRP A 85 -0.70 -4.05 -11.48
N ASN A 86 -1.71 -4.73 -10.99
CA ASN A 86 -3.03 -4.20 -10.69
C ASN A 86 -3.14 -4.05 -9.17
N LEU A 87 -3.37 -2.83 -8.71
CA LEU A 87 -3.59 -2.57 -7.28
C LEU A 87 -4.91 -3.22 -6.88
N GLN A 88 -4.90 -4.01 -5.80
CA GLN A 88 -6.06 -4.74 -5.31
C GLN A 88 -6.61 -4.13 -4.03
N GLU A 89 -5.75 -3.62 -3.16
CA GLU A 89 -6.18 -2.97 -1.93
C GLU A 89 -5.08 -2.05 -1.41
N VAL A 90 -5.49 -0.91 -0.85
CA VAL A 90 -4.62 -0.07 -0.03
C VAL A 90 -5.40 0.40 1.18
N PHE A 91 -4.86 0.18 2.37
CA PHE A 91 -5.39 0.77 3.60
C PHE A 91 -4.26 1.18 4.54
N LEU A 92 -4.51 2.23 5.31
CA LEU A 92 -3.64 2.67 6.39
C LEU A 92 -4.13 2.05 7.69
N GLU A 93 -3.24 1.42 8.44
CA GLU A 93 -3.47 1.01 9.83
C GLU A 93 -2.64 1.91 10.74
N LEU A 94 -3.31 2.65 11.62
CA LEU A 94 -2.68 3.47 12.63
C LEU A 94 -2.20 2.62 13.81
N LYS A 95 -1.27 3.15 14.61
CA LYS A 95 -0.74 2.47 15.80
C LYS A 95 -1.79 2.04 16.85
N ASP A 96 -2.95 2.70 16.87
CA ASP A 96 -4.08 2.40 17.75
C ASP A 96 -5.00 1.31 17.19
N GLY A 97 -4.70 0.80 15.98
CA GLY A 97 -5.45 -0.24 15.29
C GLY A 97 -6.56 0.29 14.39
N GLN A 98 -6.83 1.61 14.33
CA GLN A 98 -7.78 2.16 13.38
C GLN A 98 -7.31 1.92 11.94
N GLN A 99 -8.21 1.44 11.09
CA GLN A 99 -7.95 1.23 9.67
C GLN A 99 -8.72 2.23 8.81
N ILE A 100 -8.02 2.85 7.85
CA ILE A 100 -8.57 3.81 6.89
C ILE A 100 -8.38 3.22 5.48
N PRO A 101 -9.44 2.77 4.80
CA PRO A 101 -9.35 2.26 3.44
C PRO A 101 -9.07 3.39 2.45
N LEU A 102 -8.00 3.26 1.67
CA LEU A 102 -7.55 4.30 0.72
C LEU A 102 -7.87 3.95 -0.73
N PHE A 103 -7.92 2.65 -1.03
CA PHE A 103 -8.28 2.14 -2.34
C PHE A 103 -8.85 0.72 -2.23
N LYS A 104 -9.97 0.50 -2.93
CA LYS A 104 -10.48 -0.82 -3.29
C LYS A 104 -10.98 -0.74 -4.74
N PRO A 105 -10.62 -1.68 -5.63
CA PRO A 105 -11.17 -1.72 -6.97
C PRO A 105 -12.67 -1.95 -6.83
N SER A 106 -13.47 -1.19 -7.58
CA SER A 106 -14.92 -1.36 -7.64
C SER A 106 -15.23 -2.75 -8.21
N GLY A 107 -15.43 -3.72 -7.34
CA GLY A 107 -15.45 -5.14 -7.69
C GLY A 107 -16.49 -5.95 -6.92
N GLU A 108 -17.57 -5.33 -6.44
CA GLU A 108 -18.84 -6.00 -6.14
C GLU A 108 -19.97 -5.07 -6.62
N ASN A 109 -20.54 -5.37 -7.78
CA ASN A 109 -21.91 -4.97 -8.07
C ASN A 109 -22.78 -5.69 -7.03
N SER A 110 -23.23 -4.98 -6.01
CA SER A 110 -24.41 -5.38 -5.23
C SER A 110 -25.65 -5.25 -6.12
N ASN A 111 -25.76 -6.15 -7.10
CA ASN A 111 -27.04 -6.54 -7.66
C ASN A 111 -27.71 -7.45 -6.63
N GLU A 112 -28.25 -6.84 -5.57
CA GLU A 112 -29.28 -7.47 -4.76
C GLU A 112 -30.50 -7.67 -5.66
N LEU A 113 -30.61 -8.91 -6.12
CA LEU A 113 -31.77 -9.47 -6.77
C LEU A 113 -32.98 -9.30 -5.84
N LYS A 114 -33.88 -8.36 -6.14
CA LYS A 114 -35.25 -8.43 -5.63
C LYS A 114 -35.91 -9.68 -6.24
N LYS A 115 -35.83 -10.78 -5.52
CA LYS A 115 -36.95 -11.73 -5.31
C LYS A 115 -37.38 -11.48 -3.86
N GLU A 116 -38.63 -11.22 -3.52
CA GLU A 116 -39.91 -11.68 -4.05
C GLU A 116 -40.95 -10.57 -4.05
#